data_AF-A0A7C7CTU2-F1
#
_entry.id   AF-A0A7C7CTU2-F1
#
_cell.length_a   1.000
_cell.length_b   1.000
_cell.length_c   1.000
_cell.angle_alpha   90.00
_cell.angle_beta   90.00
_cell.angle_gamma   90.00
#
_symmetry.space_group_name_H-M   'P 1'
#
loop_
_entity.id
_entity.type
_entity.pdbx_description
1 polymer ?
#
loop_
_entity_poly.entity_id
_entity_poly.type
_entity_poly.pdbx_seq_one_letter_code
_entity_poly.pdbx_strand_id
1 'polypeptide(L)'
;MQTMVLNNKDIQVDIPNGFETEYDTTFGFMKMRRDTIIDTTVTVVIFSEELSRNDTVFIQRKALGKIKMDPSFRKILSEEPLQRIEAVEYYDTYMPDSSMFYCPVTDDPYKITLEESSLKIASPITEIYKESRYIFFSFKAFNHGYIDDGDRSWD
;
A
#
# COMPACT_ATOMS: atom_id res chain seq x y z
N MET A 1 -13.52 1.20 21.81
CA MET A 1 -13.93 0.21 22.83
C MET A 1 -15.23 -0.44 22.39
N GLN A 2 -15.18 -1.75 22.17
CA GLN A 2 -16.35 -2.59 21.94
C GLN A 2 -16.56 -3.50 23.17
N THR A 3 -17.77 -3.99 23.36
CA THR A 3 -18.12 -4.88 24.48
C THR A 3 -18.39 -6.28 23.95
N MET A 4 -17.66 -7.28 24.44
CA MET A 4 -17.90 -8.69 24.13
C MET A 4 -18.37 -9.44 25.38
N VAL A 5 -19.29 -10.40 25.19
CA VAL A 5 -19.78 -11.26 26.27
C VAL A 5 -19.02 -12.57 26.25
N LEU A 6 -18.28 -12.86 27.32
CA LEU A 6 -17.60 -14.14 27.50
C LEU A 6 -18.03 -14.73 28.85
N ASN A 7 -18.54 -15.96 28.84
CA ASN A 7 -19.01 -16.66 30.04
C ASN A 7 -19.98 -15.82 30.90
N ASN A 8 -20.97 -15.18 30.26
CA ASN A 8 -21.96 -14.29 30.90
C ASN A 8 -21.34 -13.08 31.65
N LYS A 9 -20.13 -12.66 31.27
CA LYS A 9 -19.53 -11.41 31.73
C LYS A 9 -19.24 -10.50 30.55
N ASP A 10 -19.56 -9.22 30.73
CA ASP A 10 -19.25 -8.18 29.77
C ASP A 10 -17.78 -7.76 29.94
N ILE A 11 -17.01 -7.86 28.85
CA ILE A 11 -15.60 -7.49 28.81
C ILE A 11 -15.45 -6.35 27.80
N GLN A 12 -14.80 -5.27 28.25
CA GLN A 12 -14.40 -4.18 27.36
C GLN A 12 -13.13 -4.57 26.61
N VAL A 13 -13.19 -4.53 25.29
CA VAL A 13 -12.06 -4.81 24.40
C VAL A 13 -11.73 -3.58 23.58
N ASP A 14 -10.44 -3.33 23.46
CA ASP A 14 -9.89 -2.34 22.55
C ASP A 14 -9.47 -3.05 21.27
N ILE A 15 -10.27 -2.88 20.22
CA ILE A 15 -10.02 -3.47 18.90
C ILE A 15 -9.40 -2.37 18.04
N PRO A 16 -8.15 -2.54 17.57
CA PRO A 16 -7.53 -1.59 16.65
C PRO A 16 -8.36 -1.41 15.38
N ASN A 17 -8.35 -0.22 14.80
CA ASN A 17 -8.98 0.00 13.50
C ASN A 17 -8.32 -0.90 12.44
N GLY A 18 -9.14 -1.65 11.68
CA GLY A 18 -8.67 -2.55 10.62
C GLY A 18 -8.46 -4.00 11.06
N PHE A 19 -8.80 -4.37 12.29
CA PHE A 19 -8.75 -5.76 12.76
C PHE A 19 -9.68 -6.71 11.99
N GLU A 20 -10.78 -6.17 11.48
CA GLU A 20 -11.75 -6.85 10.63
C GLU A 20 -11.27 -7.05 9.19
N THR A 21 -10.17 -6.41 8.79
CA THR A 21 -9.68 -6.47 7.41
C THR A 21 -8.79 -7.69 7.23
N GLU A 22 -9.34 -8.71 6.60
CA GLU A 22 -8.56 -9.83 6.09
C GLU A 22 -7.98 -9.44 4.73
N TYR A 23 -6.65 -9.44 4.62
CA TYR A 23 -5.96 -9.16 3.36
C TYR A 23 -5.65 -10.48 2.66
N ASP A 24 -6.18 -10.67 1.46
CA ASP A 24 -5.76 -11.77 0.59
C ASP A 24 -4.30 -11.51 0.15
N THR A 25 -3.37 -12.23 0.76
CA THR A 25 -1.94 -12.10 0.49
C THR A 25 -1.48 -12.98 -0.69
N THR A 26 -2.38 -13.77 -1.29
CA THR A 26 -2.04 -14.68 -2.39
C THR A 26 -1.42 -13.92 -3.58
N PHE A 27 -1.85 -12.68 -3.80
CA PHE A 27 -1.36 -11.79 -4.85
C PHE A 27 -0.78 -10.46 -4.30
N GLY A 28 -0.50 -10.41 -2.99
CA GLY A 28 0.03 -9.22 -2.32
C GLY A 28 1.55 -9.28 -2.18
N PHE A 29 2.28 -8.44 -2.90
CA PHE A 29 3.73 -8.34 -2.75
C PHE A 29 4.07 -7.25 -1.74
N MET A 30 4.77 -7.60 -0.67
CA MET A 30 5.28 -6.61 0.29
C MET A 30 6.25 -5.67 -0.44
N LYS A 31 5.95 -4.37 -0.43
CA LYS A 31 6.76 -3.31 -1.01
C LYS A 31 7.06 -2.24 0.03
N MET A 32 8.12 -1.50 -0.21
CA MET A 32 8.49 -0.33 0.58
C MET A 32 8.40 0.92 -0.28
N ARG A 33 7.72 1.95 0.24
CA ARG A 33 7.77 3.30 -0.32
C ARG A 33 8.34 4.28 0.69
N ARG A 34 8.98 5.33 0.19
CA ARG A 34 9.50 6.44 0.99
C ARG A 34 8.54 7.60 0.87
N ASP A 35 7.79 7.86 1.93
CA ASP A 35 6.84 8.96 1.98
C ASP A 35 7.51 10.17 2.62
N THR A 36 7.31 11.33 1.99
CA THR A 36 7.73 12.61 2.57
C THR A 36 6.62 13.11 3.47
N ILE A 37 6.92 13.28 4.76
CA ILE A 37 5.98 13.82 5.73
C ILE A 37 6.43 15.22 6.09
N ILE A 38 5.51 16.18 5.91
CA ILE A 38 5.65 17.55 6.36
C ILE A 38 5.05 17.63 7.76
N ASP A 39 5.89 17.85 8.76
CA ASP A 39 5.51 18.03 10.16
C ASP A 39 5.91 19.44 10.62
N THR A 40 5.55 19.82 11.85
CA THR A 40 5.97 21.07 12.46
C THR A 40 6.53 20.78 13.84
N THR A 41 7.80 21.15 14.04
CA THR A 41 8.45 21.09 15.33
C THR A 41 8.25 22.42 16.05
N VAL A 42 7.89 22.35 17.33
CA VAL A 42 7.71 23.50 18.20
C VAL A 42 8.77 23.44 19.29
N THR A 43 9.49 24.53 19.45
CA THR A 43 10.46 24.68 20.53
C THR A 43 9.78 25.38 21.70
N VAL A 44 9.69 24.71 22.84
CA VAL A 44 9.04 25.21 24.06
C VAL A 44 10.04 25.35 25.20
N VAL A 45 9.79 26.30 26.07
CA VAL A 45 10.47 26.41 27.36
C VAL A 45 9.60 25.77 28.43
N ILE A 46 10.19 24.84 29.16
CA ILE A 46 9.61 24.20 30.33
C ILE A 46 10.53 24.40 31.53
N PHE A 47 9.98 24.40 32.74
CA PHE A 47 10.78 24.40 33.96
C PHE A 47 11.15 22.97 34.34
N SER A 48 12.45 22.67 34.34
CA SER A 48 12.98 21.40 34.83
C SER A 48 13.17 21.48 36.33
N GLU A 49 12.42 20.69 37.09
CA GLU A 49 12.61 20.58 38.54
C GLU A 49 13.98 19.99 38.89
N GLU A 50 14.44 19.00 38.11
CA GLU A 50 15.74 18.35 38.28
C GLU A 50 16.90 19.34 38.15
N LEU A 51 16.84 20.22 37.15
CA LEU A 51 17.86 21.24 36.93
C LEU A 51 17.56 22.55 37.67
N SER A 52 16.41 22.63 38.34
CA SER A 52 15.87 23.84 38.99
C SER A 52 15.94 25.08 38.11
N ARG A 53 15.74 24.92 36.78
CA ARG A 53 15.87 26.00 35.79
C ARG A 53 14.95 25.78 34.60
N ASN A 54 14.76 26.84 33.82
CA ASN A 54 14.09 26.74 32.53
C ASN A 54 14.98 26.02 31.52
N ASP A 55 14.44 24.99 30.87
CA ASP A 55 15.08 24.23 29.81
C ASP A 55 14.23 24.27 28.54
N THR A 56 14.84 23.95 27.41
CA THR A 56 14.22 23.99 26.09
C THR A 56 13.99 22.59 25.55
N VAL A 57 12.77 22.31 25.10
CA VAL A 57 12.40 21.01 24.53
C VAL A 57 11.79 21.19 23.15
N PHE A 58 12.08 20.25 22.26
CA PHE A 58 11.51 20.17 20.93
C PHE A 58 10.37 19.15 20.93
N ILE A 59 9.19 19.58 20.52
CA ILE A 59 8.00 18.73 20.47
C ILE A 59 7.34 18.82 19.09
N GLN A 60 6.56 17.81 18.73
CA GLN A 60 5.68 17.92 17.56
C GLN A 60 4.50 18.83 17.87
N ARG A 61 4.03 19.61 16.90
CA ARG A 61 2.92 20.56 17.07
C ARG A 61 1.64 19.92 17.62
N LYS A 62 1.35 18.66 17.26
CA LYS A 62 0.20 17.91 17.82
C LYS A 62 0.27 17.69 19.34
N ALA A 63 1.47 17.67 19.93
CA ALA A 63 1.66 17.52 21.37
C ALA A 63 1.58 18.85 22.13
N LEU A 64 1.64 20.00 21.42
CA LEU A 64 1.66 21.32 22.03
C LEU A 64 0.45 21.59 22.93
N GLY A 65 -0.73 21.09 22.55
CA GLY A 65 -1.95 21.24 23.36
C GLY A 65 -1.80 20.63 24.75
N LYS A 66 -1.21 19.41 24.84
CA LYS A 66 -0.96 18.74 26.12
C LYS A 66 0.11 19.47 26.93
N ILE A 67 1.19 19.90 26.28
CA ILE A 67 2.29 20.62 26.95
C ILE A 67 1.85 21.97 27.51
N LYS A 68 0.96 22.70 26.83
CA LYS A 68 0.41 23.97 27.34
C LYS A 68 -0.40 23.83 28.62
N MET A 69 -0.94 22.64 28.89
CA MET A 69 -1.70 22.36 30.12
C MET A 69 -0.77 21.99 31.30
N ASP A 70 0.51 21.75 31.04
CA ASP A 70 1.47 21.38 32.06
C ASP A 70 1.90 22.60 32.90
N PRO A 71 1.88 22.54 34.24
CA PRO A 71 2.32 23.63 35.11
C PRO A 71 3.78 24.04 34.91
N SER A 72 4.63 23.16 34.37
CA SER A 72 6.04 23.44 34.05
C SER A 72 6.18 24.29 32.79
N PHE A 73 5.16 24.40 31.95
CA PHE A 73 5.22 25.19 30.72
C PHE A 73 5.46 26.67 31.01
N ARG A 74 6.27 27.32 30.16
CA ARG A 74 6.60 28.75 30.29
C ARG A 74 6.24 29.54 29.04
N LYS A 75 6.76 29.13 27.88
CA LYS A 75 6.51 29.82 26.60
C LYS A 75 6.90 28.97 25.39
N ILE A 76 6.44 29.42 24.22
CA ILE A 76 6.91 28.93 22.92
C ILE A 76 8.03 29.86 22.44
N LEU A 77 9.11 29.31 21.90
CA LEU A 77 10.22 30.07 21.31
C LEU A 77 10.09 30.18 19.79
N SER A 78 9.82 29.06 19.13
CA SER A 78 9.72 28.99 17.67
C SER A 78 8.85 27.82 17.23
N GLU A 79 8.34 27.93 16.01
CA GLU A 79 7.67 26.85 15.29
C GLU A 79 8.27 26.78 13.90
N GLU A 80 8.80 25.62 13.54
CA GLU A 80 9.49 25.41 12.26
C GLU A 80 8.93 24.19 11.54
N PRO A 81 8.62 24.30 10.24
CA PRO A 81 8.23 23.14 9.45
C PRO A 81 9.44 22.22 9.30
N LEU A 82 9.23 20.92 9.54
CA LEU A 82 10.22 19.88 9.40
C LEU A 82 9.75 18.89 8.35
N GLN A 83 10.57 18.64 7.35
CA GLN A 83 10.36 17.56 6.40
C GLN A 83 11.15 16.34 6.86
N ARG A 84 10.48 15.18 6.98
CA ARG A 84 11.14 13.89 7.23
C ARG A 84 10.72 12.86 6.21
N ILE A 85 11.59 11.87 6.00
CA ILE A 85 11.31 10.72 5.13
C ILE A 85 10.96 9.55 6.04
N GLU A 86 9.80 8.96 5.81
CA GLU A 86 9.34 7.75 6.50
C GLU A 86 9.29 6.60 5.50
N ALA A 87 9.86 5.45 5.86
CA ALA A 87 9.73 4.23 5.08
C ALA A 87 8.46 3.52 5.54
N VAL A 88 7.51 3.37 4.62
CA VAL A 88 6.22 2.71 4.89
C VAL A 88 6.20 1.40 4.12
N GLU A 89 5.97 0.31 4.86
CA GLU A 89 5.69 -1.00 4.28
C GLU A 89 4.22 -1.05 3.88
N TYR A 90 3.96 -1.50 2.67
CA TYR A 90 2.60 -1.72 2.17
C TYR A 90 2.56 -2.98 1.31
N TYR A 91 1.40 -3.62 1.25
CA TYR A 91 1.18 -4.72 0.32
C TYR A 91 0.67 -4.15 -0.99
N ASP A 92 1.44 -4.35 -2.05
CA ASP A 92 0.98 -4.09 -3.40
C ASP A 92 0.12 -5.27 -3.85
N THR A 93 -1.19 -5.12 -3.71
CA THR A 93 -2.17 -6.10 -4.17
C THR A 93 -2.20 -6.05 -5.69
N TYR A 94 -1.66 -7.07 -6.35
CA TYR A 94 -1.86 -7.25 -7.77
C TYR A 94 -3.34 -7.56 -8.00
N MET A 95 -4.12 -6.52 -8.31
CA MET A 95 -5.54 -6.65 -8.67
C MET A 95 -5.65 -6.74 -10.18
N PRO A 96 -6.07 -7.89 -10.73
CA PRO A 96 -6.38 -7.98 -12.14
C PRO A 96 -7.45 -6.95 -12.48
N ASP A 97 -7.20 -6.14 -13.51
CA ASP A 97 -8.19 -5.22 -14.05
C ASP A 97 -8.56 -5.61 -15.49
N SER A 98 -9.50 -4.87 -16.08
CA SER A 98 -10.01 -5.17 -17.42
C SER A 98 -8.96 -5.05 -18.54
N SER A 99 -7.83 -4.37 -18.31
CA SER A 99 -6.72 -4.31 -19.27
C SER A 99 -6.07 -5.68 -19.45
N MET A 100 -6.13 -6.56 -18.45
CA MET A 100 -5.56 -7.90 -18.52
C MET A 100 -6.34 -8.86 -19.43
N PHE A 101 -7.52 -8.47 -19.92
CA PHE A 101 -8.26 -9.27 -20.90
C PHE A 101 -7.71 -9.16 -22.33
N TYR A 102 -6.76 -8.25 -22.56
CA TYR A 102 -6.20 -7.97 -23.87
C TYR A 102 -4.75 -8.48 -23.97
N CYS A 103 -4.40 -8.98 -25.14
CA CYS A 103 -3.05 -9.40 -25.44
C CYS A 103 -2.15 -8.16 -25.58
N PRO A 104 -1.06 -8.03 -24.80
CA PRO A 104 -0.21 -6.83 -24.81
C PRO A 104 0.57 -6.64 -26.12
N VAL A 105 0.51 -7.62 -27.03
CA VAL A 105 1.18 -7.58 -28.33
C VAL A 105 0.27 -7.05 -29.42
N THR A 106 -1.01 -7.43 -29.41
CA THR A 106 -1.95 -7.08 -30.48
C THR A 106 -3.09 -6.16 -30.05
N ASP A 107 -3.22 -5.90 -28.75
CA ASP A 107 -4.37 -5.25 -28.11
C ASP A 107 -5.72 -5.93 -28.38
N ASP A 108 -5.71 -7.16 -28.92
CA ASP A 108 -6.92 -7.95 -29.11
C ASP A 108 -7.28 -8.72 -27.84
N PRO A 109 -8.59 -8.93 -27.57
CA PRO A 109 -9.01 -9.71 -26.41
C PRO A 109 -8.58 -11.18 -26.53
N TYR A 110 -8.23 -11.80 -25.41
CA TYR A 110 -8.00 -13.25 -25.36
C TYR A 110 -9.27 -14.02 -25.73
N LYS A 111 -9.08 -15.19 -26.36
CA LYS A 111 -10.19 -16.09 -26.69
C LYS A 111 -10.54 -16.91 -25.46
N ILE A 112 -11.65 -16.57 -24.80
CA ILE A 112 -12.16 -17.26 -23.63
C ILE A 112 -13.28 -18.19 -24.07
N THR A 113 -13.11 -19.49 -23.85
CA THR A 113 -14.09 -20.53 -24.14
C THR A 113 -14.50 -21.20 -22.82
N LEU A 114 -15.81 -21.33 -22.62
CA LEU A 114 -16.40 -22.00 -21.45
C LEU A 114 -17.21 -23.21 -21.94
N GLU A 115 -16.82 -24.42 -21.56
CA GLU A 115 -17.50 -25.67 -21.92
C GLU A 115 -17.86 -26.45 -20.65
N GLU A 116 -19.15 -26.57 -20.32
CA GLU A 116 -19.70 -27.25 -19.12
C GLU A 116 -19.01 -26.87 -17.79
N SER A 117 -17.84 -27.44 -17.52
CA SER A 117 -17.02 -27.23 -16.33
C SER A 117 -15.55 -26.87 -16.63
N SER A 118 -15.18 -26.65 -17.89
CA SER A 118 -13.83 -26.27 -18.31
C SER A 118 -13.75 -24.83 -18.78
N LEU A 119 -12.66 -24.17 -18.41
CA LEU A 119 -12.29 -22.83 -18.83
C LEU A 119 -11.01 -22.88 -19.63
N LYS A 120 -11.10 -22.41 -20.88
CA LYS A 120 -9.95 -22.28 -21.77
C LYS A 120 -9.72 -20.83 -22.14
N ILE A 121 -8.48 -20.37 -21.99
CA ILE A 121 -8.03 -19.03 -22.37
C ILE A 121 -6.90 -19.19 -23.39
N ALA A 122 -7.11 -18.72 -24.62
CA ALA A 122 -6.15 -18.85 -25.71
C ALA A 122 -5.68 -17.48 -26.24
N SER A 123 -4.41 -17.42 -26.62
CA SER A 123 -3.82 -16.28 -27.32
C SER A 123 -4.64 -15.91 -28.58
N PRO A 124 -4.90 -14.62 -28.83
CA PRO A 124 -5.58 -14.21 -30.07
C PRO A 124 -4.70 -14.38 -31.31
N ILE A 125 -3.37 -14.45 -31.14
CA ILE A 125 -2.38 -14.63 -32.21
C ILE A 125 -2.47 -16.05 -32.77
N THR A 126 -3.11 -16.20 -33.93
CA THR A 126 -3.19 -17.48 -34.67
C THR A 126 -2.14 -17.63 -35.76
N GLU A 127 -1.62 -16.51 -36.25
CA GLU A 127 -0.58 -16.42 -37.29
C GLU A 127 0.63 -15.65 -36.76
N ILE A 128 1.73 -15.59 -37.52
CA ILE A 128 2.92 -14.84 -37.10
C ILE A 128 2.58 -13.34 -37.08
N TYR A 129 2.49 -12.76 -35.89
CA TYR A 129 2.38 -11.31 -35.72
C TYR A 129 3.74 -10.66 -36.01
N LYS A 130 3.76 -9.63 -36.85
CA LYS A 130 4.98 -8.91 -37.22
C LYS A 130 4.75 -7.41 -37.23
N GLU A 131 5.58 -6.69 -36.50
CA GLU A 131 5.51 -5.24 -36.38
C GLU A 131 6.90 -4.62 -36.56
N SER A 132 7.01 -3.53 -37.33
CA SER A 132 8.29 -2.84 -37.50
C SER A 132 8.71 -2.16 -36.20
N ARG A 133 9.96 -2.37 -35.79
CA ARG A 133 10.58 -1.67 -34.65
C ARG A 133 11.93 -1.16 -35.14
N TYR A 134 12.21 0.13 -35.04
CA TYR A 134 13.51 0.70 -35.42
C TYR A 134 13.97 0.40 -36.85
N ILE A 135 13.43 1.11 -37.84
CA ILE A 135 13.83 1.16 -39.26
C ILE A 135 13.91 -0.22 -39.94
N PHE A 136 14.94 -1.03 -39.66
CA PHE A 136 15.18 -2.33 -40.28
C PHE A 136 14.86 -3.51 -39.36
N PHE A 137 14.63 -3.29 -38.07
CA PHE A 137 14.22 -4.36 -37.17
C PHE A 137 12.69 -4.55 -37.20
N SER A 138 12.26 -5.74 -36.83
CA SER A 138 10.84 -6.03 -36.65
C SER A 138 10.68 -6.97 -35.48
N PHE A 139 9.71 -6.66 -34.64
CA PHE A 139 9.20 -7.60 -33.67
C PHE A 139 8.43 -8.69 -34.40
N LYS A 140 8.60 -9.93 -33.94
CA LYS A 140 7.85 -11.09 -34.42
C LYS A 140 7.36 -11.88 -33.21
N ALA A 141 6.06 -12.11 -33.13
CA ALA A 141 5.45 -12.99 -32.15
C ALA A 141 4.75 -14.16 -32.84
N PHE A 142 4.92 -15.33 -32.27
CA PHE A 142 4.17 -16.54 -32.64
C PHE A 142 2.98 -16.70 -31.71
N ASN A 143 2.14 -17.70 -31.97
CA ASN A 143 1.09 -18.05 -31.04
C ASN A 143 1.70 -18.40 -29.67
N HIS A 144 1.26 -17.70 -28.62
CA HIS A 144 1.74 -17.90 -27.25
C HIS A 144 1.05 -19.08 -26.53
N GLY A 145 0.18 -19.81 -27.23
CA GLY A 145 -0.52 -20.98 -26.71
C GLY A 145 -1.83 -20.64 -26.00
N TYR A 146 -2.24 -21.56 -25.14
CA TYR A 146 -3.44 -21.50 -24.32
C TYR A 146 -3.22 -22.09 -22.92
N ILE A 147 -4.12 -21.73 -22.02
CA ILE A 147 -4.32 -22.36 -20.70
C ILE A 147 -5.69 -23.01 -20.71
N ASP A 148 -5.76 -24.27 -20.28
CA ASP A 148 -6.96 -25.11 -20.24
C ASP A 148 -7.08 -25.69 -18.83
N ASP A 149 -8.04 -25.21 -18.02
CA ASP A 149 -8.23 -25.63 -16.62
C ASP A 149 -6.96 -25.61 -15.73
N GLY A 150 -6.06 -24.66 -16.00
CA GLY A 150 -4.80 -24.49 -15.27
C GLY A 150 -3.60 -25.16 -15.92
N ASP A 151 -3.82 -26.05 -16.89
CA ASP A 151 -2.76 -26.67 -17.68
C ASP A 151 -2.34 -25.74 -18.83
N ARG A 152 -1.03 -25.54 -18.97
CA ARG A 152 -0.45 -24.63 -19.97
C ARG A 152 -0.01 -25.46 -21.17
N SER A 153 -0.26 -24.95 -22.37
CA SER A 153 0.19 -25.59 -23.62
C SER A 153 1.69 -25.46 -23.90
N TRP A 154 2.44 -24.77 -23.03
CA TRP A 154 3.87 -24.53 -23.13
C TRP A 154 4.56 -24.86 -21.80
N ASP A 155 5.84 -25.23 -21.88
CA ASP A 155 6.74 -25.48 -20.74
C ASP A 155 7.68 -24.28 -20.49
#